data_AF-A0A9P5UDJ7-F1
#
_entry.id   AF-A0A9P5UDJ7-F1
#
_cell.length_a   1.000
_cell.length_b   1.000
_cell.length_c   1.000
_cell.angle_alpha   90.00
_cell.angle_beta   90.00
_cell.angle_gamma   90.00
#
_symmetry.space_group_name_H-M   'P 1'
#
loop_
_entity.id
_entity.type
_entity.pdbx_description
1 polymer ?
#
loop_
_entity_poly.entity_id
_entity_poly.type
_entity_poly.pdbx_seq_one_letter_code
_entity_poly.pdbx_strand_id
1 'polypeptide(L)'
;MLALQFRAVLTQIPLTPSLSCRRLMSSNAIFPFPNHPNPSPLDIFHLSYGCTQDQVKERYYDLVRQYHPDSPSCRLMPPAERHARFQAIRAAYDSLRMGDKIGLKNAHMFNEYADEIARRKNIFHKHHQYRNRGPNVAKGYEPRYEWESNADDRWKDHLLIGFGLLSIILGIFPGLVLLPRQMRKRHNDAVNNLAQAKLEASEYGEQRRAGMKNRLKELGTSTDRKS
;
A
#
# COMPACT_ATOMS: atom_id res chain seq x y z
N MET A 1 69.35 6.08 62.04
CA MET A 1 69.37 5.34 60.76
C MET A 1 67.96 4.81 60.49
N LEU A 2 67.18 5.56 59.71
CA LEU A 2 65.79 5.23 59.35
C LEU A 2 65.79 4.53 57.99
N ALA A 3 65.29 3.29 57.94
CA ALA A 3 65.11 2.52 56.72
C ALA A 3 63.73 2.84 56.10
N LEU A 4 63.72 3.50 54.95
CA LEU A 4 62.54 3.76 54.11
C LEU A 4 62.32 2.56 53.17
N GLN A 5 61.30 1.74 53.46
CA GLN A 5 60.77 0.73 52.53
C GLN A 5 59.78 1.39 51.57
N PHE A 6 60.16 1.53 50.30
CA PHE A 6 59.24 1.81 49.20
C PHE A 6 58.58 0.51 48.73
N ARG A 7 57.29 0.32 49.02
CA ARG A 7 56.45 -0.72 48.42
C ARG A 7 55.80 -0.17 47.15
N ALA A 8 56.26 -0.61 45.99
CA ALA A 8 55.57 -0.42 44.71
C ALA A 8 54.32 -1.33 44.68
N VAL A 9 53.13 -0.73 44.63
CA VAL A 9 51.86 -1.43 44.41
C VAL A 9 51.63 -1.49 42.90
N LEU A 10 52.02 -2.61 42.28
CA LEU A 10 51.59 -2.99 40.94
C LEU A 10 50.14 -3.51 41.03
N THR A 11 49.17 -2.63 40.78
CA THR A 11 47.79 -3.03 40.53
C THR A 11 47.70 -3.76 39.20
N GLN A 12 47.58 -5.09 39.28
CA GLN A 12 47.22 -5.94 38.16
C GLN A 12 45.80 -5.58 37.69
N ILE A 13 45.69 -5.18 36.43
CA ILE A 13 44.41 -4.98 35.74
C ILE A 13 43.83 -6.37 35.44
N PRO A 14 42.65 -6.75 35.97
CA PRO A 14 41.99 -7.97 35.52
C PRO A 14 41.48 -7.76 34.09
N LEU A 15 42.06 -8.54 33.17
CA LEU A 15 41.52 -8.74 31.83
C LEU A 15 40.10 -9.28 31.97
N THR A 16 39.11 -8.48 31.60
CA THR A 16 37.72 -8.90 31.51
C THR A 16 37.61 -10.11 30.56
N PRO A 17 36.95 -11.20 30.97
CA PRO A 17 36.64 -12.28 30.05
C PRO A 17 35.67 -11.76 28.99
N SER A 18 35.97 -12.13 27.75
CA SER A 18 35.16 -11.94 26.56
C SER A 18 33.67 -12.10 26.85
N LEU A 19 32.87 -11.14 26.37
CA LEU A 19 31.44 -11.30 26.20
C LEU A 19 31.24 -12.46 25.22
N SER A 20 31.12 -13.65 25.80
CA SER A 20 30.79 -14.89 25.13
C SER A 20 29.48 -14.64 24.39
N CYS A 21 29.58 -14.60 23.07
CA CYS A 21 28.47 -14.54 22.15
C CYS A 21 27.60 -15.77 22.41
N ARG A 22 26.62 -15.65 23.31
CA ARG A 22 25.68 -16.72 23.64
C ARG A 22 24.71 -16.81 22.48
N ARG A 23 25.16 -17.49 21.43
CA ARG A 23 24.37 -17.93 20.29
C ARG A 23 23.27 -18.85 20.82
N LEU A 24 22.11 -18.29 21.17
CA LEU A 24 20.89 -19.06 21.40
C LEU A 24 20.35 -19.52 20.05
N MET A 25 21.03 -20.50 19.45
CA MET A 25 20.42 -21.36 18.44
C MET A 25 19.40 -22.22 19.17
N SER A 26 18.12 -21.87 19.05
CA SER A 26 17.06 -22.84 19.24
C SER A 26 15.86 -22.39 18.42
N SER A 27 15.62 -23.12 17.34
CA SER A 27 14.47 -22.99 16.44
C SER A 27 13.12 -23.34 17.11
N ASN A 28 13.08 -23.48 18.44
CA ASN A 28 11.89 -23.76 19.24
C ASN A 28 11.83 -22.94 20.55
N ALA A 29 12.57 -21.84 20.67
CA ALA A 29 12.45 -20.97 21.84
C ALA A 29 11.14 -20.17 21.76
N ILE A 30 10.25 -20.40 22.73
CA ILE A 30 9.07 -19.55 22.95
C ILE A 30 9.57 -18.22 23.49
N PHE A 31 9.32 -17.13 22.77
CA PHE A 31 9.68 -15.77 23.21
C PHE A 31 8.45 -15.10 23.85
N PRO A 32 8.32 -15.10 25.18
CA PRO A 32 7.17 -14.48 25.85
C PRO A 32 7.21 -12.97 25.65
N PHE A 33 6.05 -12.35 25.46
CA PHE A 33 5.95 -10.90 25.38
C PHE A 33 6.25 -10.28 26.76
N PRO A 34 7.01 -9.17 26.85
CA PRO A 34 7.32 -8.53 28.12
C PRO A 34 6.07 -8.03 28.85
N ASN A 35 6.03 -8.20 30.18
CA ASN A 35 4.86 -7.88 31.01
C ASN A 35 4.88 -6.46 31.60
N HIS A 36 5.90 -5.65 31.29
CA HIS A 36 6.00 -4.28 31.81
C HIS A 36 5.35 -3.28 30.83
N PRO A 37 4.85 -2.13 31.33
CA PRO A 37 4.02 -1.21 30.54
C PRO A 37 4.76 -0.53 29.37
N ASN A 38 6.08 -0.37 29.47
CA ASN A 38 6.89 0.29 28.44
C ASN A 38 8.14 -0.55 28.11
N PRO A 39 7.99 -1.58 27.26
CA PRO A 39 9.13 -2.39 26.85
C PRO A 39 10.01 -1.72 25.83
N SER A 40 11.33 -1.79 26.04
CA SER A 40 12.30 -1.32 25.05
C SER A 40 12.22 -2.18 23.80
N PRO A 41 12.46 -1.63 22.60
CA PRO A 41 12.50 -2.43 21.37
C PRO A 41 13.44 -3.64 21.46
N LEU A 42 14.60 -3.49 22.11
CA LEU A 42 15.55 -4.59 22.32
C LEU A 42 15.01 -5.66 23.27
N ASP A 43 14.26 -5.26 24.31
CA ASP A 43 13.64 -6.17 25.27
C ASP A 43 12.56 -7.02 24.57
N ILE A 44 11.78 -6.41 23.66
CA ILE A 44 10.76 -7.13 22.87
C ILE A 44 11.41 -8.22 22.01
N PHE A 45 12.53 -7.92 21.33
CA PHE A 45 13.23 -8.89 20.49
C PHE A 45 14.12 -9.85 21.26
N HIS A 46 14.28 -9.66 22.58
CA HIS A 46 15.19 -10.42 23.42
C HIS A 46 16.63 -10.40 22.87
N LEU A 47 17.05 -9.24 22.36
CA LEU A 47 18.36 -9.02 21.75
C LEU A 47 19.23 -8.16 22.66
N SER A 48 20.54 -8.42 22.64
CA SER A 48 21.52 -7.60 23.35
C SER A 48 21.81 -6.30 22.60
N TYR A 49 22.29 -5.30 23.33
CA TYR A 49 22.86 -4.08 22.75
C TYR A 49 24.04 -4.44 21.83
N GLY A 50 24.03 -3.97 20.58
CA GLY A 50 25.03 -4.32 19.56
C GLY A 50 24.64 -5.47 18.61
N CYS A 51 23.39 -5.92 18.61
CA CYS A 51 22.88 -6.86 17.61
C CYS A 51 22.94 -6.29 16.19
N THR A 52 23.19 -7.15 15.20
CA THR A 52 23.19 -6.73 13.79
C THR A 52 21.77 -6.65 13.23
N GLN A 53 21.58 -5.88 12.17
CA GLN A 53 20.27 -5.74 11.50
C GLN A 53 19.69 -7.09 11.02
N ASP A 54 20.56 -8.02 10.59
CA ASP A 54 20.14 -9.36 10.18
C ASP A 54 19.56 -10.17 11.34
N GLN A 55 20.15 -10.06 12.54
CA GLN A 55 19.64 -10.71 13.74
C GLN A 55 18.30 -10.12 14.20
N VAL A 56 18.14 -8.79 14.06
CA VAL A 56 16.85 -8.11 14.31
C VAL A 56 15.79 -8.61 13.33
N LYS A 57 16.14 -8.75 12.05
CA LYS A 57 15.23 -9.25 11.02
C LYS A 57 14.84 -10.71 11.27
N GLU A 58 15.79 -11.56 11.64
CA GLU A 58 15.52 -12.96 11.99
C GLU A 58 14.54 -13.05 13.16
N ARG A 59 14.81 -12.33 14.26
CA ARG A 59 13.91 -12.28 15.42
C ARG A 59 12.55 -11.69 15.12
N TYR A 60 12.48 -10.71 14.23
CA TYR A 60 11.22 -10.17 13.76
C TYR A 60 10.35 -11.23 13.08
N TYR A 61 10.92 -12.06 12.20
CA TYR A 61 10.15 -13.13 11.55
C TYR A 61 9.68 -14.19 12.56
N ASP A 62 10.51 -14.58 13.52
CA ASP A 62 10.14 -15.52 14.59
C ASP A 62 8.94 -15.01 15.40
N LEU A 63 9.01 -13.76 15.88
CA LEU A 63 7.96 -13.15 16.67
C LEU A 63 6.70 -12.90 15.87
N VAL A 64 6.79 -12.46 14.61
CA VAL A 64 5.62 -12.28 13.76
C VAL A 64 4.92 -13.61 13.52
N ARG A 65 5.65 -14.70 13.30
CA ARG A 65 5.06 -16.03 13.12
C ARG A 65 4.30 -16.48 14.38
N GLN A 66 4.82 -16.17 15.56
CA GLN A 66 4.20 -16.51 16.84
C GLN A 66 3.00 -15.61 17.18
N TYR A 67 3.14 -14.29 16.99
CA TYR A 67 2.20 -13.27 17.44
C TYR A 67 1.28 -12.70 16.34
N HIS A 68 1.26 -13.30 15.14
CA HIS A 68 0.33 -12.90 14.09
C HIS A 68 -1.12 -13.03 14.58
N PRO A 69 -2.03 -12.09 14.29
CA PRO A 69 -3.44 -12.18 14.70
C PRO A 69 -4.12 -13.48 14.25
N ASP A 70 -3.68 -14.03 13.11
CA ASP A 70 -4.20 -15.27 12.53
C ASP A 70 -3.47 -16.55 13.00
N SER A 71 -2.39 -16.41 13.78
CA SER A 71 -1.62 -17.54 14.29
C SER A 71 -2.43 -18.36 15.31
N PRO A 72 -2.32 -19.70 15.31
CA PRO A 72 -3.01 -20.56 16.29
C PRO A 72 -2.74 -20.16 17.75
N SER A 73 -1.51 -19.78 18.07
CA SER A 73 -1.08 -19.37 19.42
C SER A 73 -1.79 -18.12 19.94
N CYS A 74 -2.30 -17.28 19.04
CA CYS A 74 -2.94 -16.03 19.37
C CYS A 74 -4.46 -16.16 19.51
N ARG A 75 -5.10 -17.19 18.94
CA ARG A 75 -6.57 -17.36 18.96
C ARG A 75 -7.17 -17.42 20.37
N LEU A 76 -6.39 -17.87 21.35
CA LEU A 76 -6.80 -17.98 22.75
C LEU A 76 -6.74 -16.65 23.52
N MET A 77 -6.09 -15.61 22.97
CA MET A 77 -5.98 -14.29 23.60
C MET A 77 -7.07 -13.33 23.10
N PRO A 78 -7.47 -12.33 23.93
CA PRO A 78 -8.38 -11.28 23.51
C PRO A 78 -7.91 -10.58 22.22
N PRO A 79 -8.81 -10.27 21.27
CA PRO A 79 -8.45 -9.59 20.01
C PRO A 79 -7.66 -8.29 20.21
N ALA A 80 -8.02 -7.51 21.23
CA ALA A 80 -7.35 -6.25 21.56
C ALA A 80 -5.88 -6.46 21.96
N GLU A 81 -5.60 -7.44 22.83
CA GLU A 81 -4.24 -7.73 23.28
C GLU A 81 -3.36 -8.29 22.16
N ARG A 82 -3.91 -9.18 21.31
CA ARG A 82 -3.18 -9.68 20.14
C ARG A 82 -2.71 -8.55 19.24
N HIS A 83 -3.63 -7.63 18.92
CA HIS A 83 -3.34 -6.52 18.03
C HIS A 83 -2.35 -5.56 18.67
N ALA A 84 -2.49 -5.27 19.97
CA ALA A 84 -1.54 -4.44 20.72
C ALA A 84 -0.12 -5.03 20.72
N ARG A 85 0.03 -6.35 20.96
CA ARG A 85 1.34 -7.03 20.93
C ARG A 85 1.95 -7.01 19.53
N PHE A 86 1.15 -7.28 18.49
CA PHE A 86 1.61 -7.24 17.10
C PHE A 86 2.04 -5.83 16.67
N GLN A 87 1.27 -4.80 17.06
CA GLN A 87 1.63 -3.40 16.84
C GLN A 87 2.94 -3.04 17.55
N ALA A 88 3.12 -3.47 18.80
CA ALA A 88 4.35 -3.23 19.56
C ALA A 88 5.58 -3.89 18.90
N ILE A 89 5.46 -5.12 18.42
CA ILE A 89 6.54 -5.81 17.68
C ILE A 89 6.90 -5.04 16.40
N ARG A 90 5.91 -4.56 15.64
CA ARG A 90 6.14 -3.78 14.42
C ARG A 90 6.79 -2.43 14.72
N ALA A 91 6.29 -1.71 15.72
CA ALA A 91 6.85 -0.43 16.15
C ALA A 91 8.31 -0.59 16.63
N ALA A 92 8.60 -1.67 17.36
CA ALA A 92 9.95 -1.99 17.79
C ALA A 92 10.88 -2.24 16.59
N TYR A 93 10.45 -3.04 15.60
CA TYR A 93 11.24 -3.30 14.39
C TYR A 93 11.52 -2.01 13.61
N ASP A 94 10.51 -1.16 13.45
CA ASP A 94 10.65 0.12 12.76
C ASP A 94 11.65 1.03 13.50
N SER A 95 11.62 1.08 14.84
CA SER A 95 12.56 1.87 15.63
C SER A 95 14.02 1.40 15.49
N LEU A 96 14.27 0.09 15.48
CA LEU A 96 15.62 -0.48 15.36
C LEU A 96 16.15 -0.39 13.93
N ARG A 97 15.28 -0.53 12.93
CA ARG A 97 15.63 -0.40 11.50
C ARG A 97 16.03 1.02 11.12
N MET A 98 15.40 2.01 11.75
CA MET A 98 15.70 3.42 11.50
C MET A 98 16.95 3.87 12.27
N GLY A 99 17.31 3.21 13.38
CA GLY A 99 18.52 3.50 14.17
C GLY A 99 19.83 3.41 13.38
N ASP A 100 19.96 2.44 12.46
CA ASP A 100 21.18 2.28 11.63
C ASP A 100 21.32 3.33 10.51
N LYS A 101 20.22 4.00 10.13
CA LYS A 101 20.24 5.04 9.07
C LYS A 101 20.14 6.45 9.62
N ILE A 102 19.74 6.60 10.88
CA ILE A 102 19.35 7.85 11.48
C ILE A 102 20.08 7.97 12.82
N GLY A 103 21.33 8.43 12.77
CA GLY A 103 21.96 9.00 13.94
C GLY A 103 21.06 10.11 14.50
N LEU A 104 20.43 9.85 15.64
CA LEU A 104 19.88 10.79 16.63
C LEU A 104 18.93 11.93 16.20
N LYS A 105 18.67 12.18 14.92
CA LYS A 105 17.98 13.40 14.45
C LYS A 105 16.48 13.24 14.19
N ASN A 106 15.97 12.05 13.83
CA ASN A 106 14.56 11.89 13.44
C ASN A 106 13.65 11.25 14.51
N ALA A 107 14.18 10.88 15.68
CA ALA A 107 13.34 10.46 16.81
C ALA A 107 12.45 11.61 17.31
N HIS A 108 12.96 12.86 17.25
CA HIS A 108 12.16 14.06 17.49
C HIS A 108 11.01 14.17 16.50
N MET A 109 11.23 13.87 15.21
CA MET A 109 10.19 14.01 14.18
C MET A 109 9.02 13.03 14.36
N PHE A 110 9.28 11.80 14.85
CA PHE A 110 8.21 10.84 15.13
C PHE A 110 7.42 11.17 16.40
N ASN A 111 8.08 11.65 17.48
CA ASN A 111 7.38 12.14 18.66
C ASN A 111 6.60 13.43 18.36
N GLU A 112 7.19 14.36 17.62
CA GLU A 112 6.53 15.59 17.18
C GLU A 112 5.34 15.30 16.26
N TYR A 113 5.44 14.29 15.38
CA TYR A 113 4.31 13.86 14.55
C TYR A 113 3.23 13.12 15.35
N ALA A 114 3.61 12.29 16.32
CA ALA A 114 2.66 11.63 17.22
C ALA A 114 1.93 12.64 18.12
N ASP A 115 2.64 13.63 18.66
CA ASP A 115 2.10 14.72 19.46
C ASP A 115 1.23 15.65 18.61
N GLU A 116 1.61 15.94 17.37
CA GLU A 116 0.80 16.72 16.42
C GLU A 116 -0.47 15.95 16.01
N ILE A 117 -0.41 14.63 15.81
CA ILE A 117 -1.60 13.80 15.59
C ILE A 117 -2.50 13.79 16.82
N ALA A 118 -1.95 13.64 18.02
CA ALA A 118 -2.72 13.68 19.27
C ALA A 118 -3.39 15.05 19.47
N ARG A 119 -2.68 16.14 19.15
CA ARG A 119 -3.20 17.51 19.17
C ARG A 119 -4.36 17.68 18.19
N ARG A 120 -4.22 17.24 16.93
CA ARG A 120 -5.29 17.32 15.92
C ARG A 120 -6.50 16.47 16.30
N LYS A 121 -6.28 15.29 16.87
CA LYS A 121 -7.35 14.40 17.33
C LYS A 121 -8.13 15.00 18.50
N ASN A 122 -7.43 15.68 19.42
CA ASN A 122 -8.05 16.41 20.54
C ASN A 122 -8.81 17.65 20.05
N ILE A 123 -8.28 18.42 19.09
CA ILE A 123 -8.99 19.56 18.50
C ILE A 123 -10.24 19.09 17.77
N PHE A 124 -10.16 18.01 16.98
CA PHE A 124 -11.32 17.46 16.29
C PHE A 124 -12.41 16.99 17.27
N HIS A 125 -12.04 16.27 18.33
CA HIS A 125 -12.98 15.86 19.38
C HIS A 125 -13.62 17.07 20.08
N LYS A 126 -12.83 18.08 20.42
CA LYS A 126 -13.33 19.30 21.08
C LYS A 126 -14.26 20.10 20.15
N HIS A 127 -13.90 20.23 18.87
CA HIS A 127 -14.70 20.91 17.85
C HIS A 127 -16.02 20.18 17.56
N HIS A 128 -16.01 18.84 17.54
CA HIS A 128 -17.25 18.05 17.41
C HIS A 128 -18.16 18.20 18.63
N GLN A 129 -17.60 18.33 19.83
CA GLN A 129 -18.36 18.58 21.05
C GLN A 129 -19.00 19.98 21.05
N TYR A 130 -18.32 21.01 20.53
CA TYR A 130 -18.90 22.35 20.39
C TYR A 130 -19.99 22.42 19.32
N ARG A 131 -19.84 21.69 18.20
CA ARG A 131 -20.84 21.67 17.11
C ARG A 131 -22.16 20.99 17.51
N ASN A 132 -22.13 20.09 18.50
CA ASN A 132 -23.32 19.45 19.06
C ASN A 132 -23.90 20.18 20.29
N ARG A 133 -23.24 21.24 20.78
CA ARG A 133 -23.73 22.08 21.87
C ARG A 133 -24.36 23.30 21.21
N GLY A 134 -25.69 23.41 21.25
CA GLY A 134 -26.51 24.35 20.51
C GLY A 134 -26.11 25.85 20.61
N PRO A 135 -26.89 26.77 20.00
CA PRO A 135 -26.45 28.09 19.53
C PRO A 135 -25.92 29.09 20.57
N ASN A 136 -25.82 28.72 21.84
CA ASN A 136 -25.46 29.59 22.96
C ASN A 136 -24.18 29.11 23.67
N VAL A 137 -23.04 29.18 23.00
CA VAL A 137 -21.72 29.08 23.67
C VAL A 137 -20.86 30.28 23.29
N ALA A 138 -21.03 31.32 24.10
CA ALA A 138 -20.02 32.19 24.71
C ALA A 138 -18.86 32.72 23.84
N LYS A 139 -18.97 34.03 23.53
CA LYS A 139 -17.94 35.08 23.79
C LYS A 139 -16.69 34.54 24.49
N GLY A 140 -15.55 34.47 23.81
CA GLY A 140 -14.27 34.25 24.48
C GLY A 140 -13.17 33.56 23.68
N TYR A 141 -13.45 33.08 22.47
CA TYR A 141 -12.40 32.58 21.57
C TYR A 141 -12.14 33.61 20.48
N GLU A 142 -11.34 34.63 20.80
CA GLU A 142 -10.70 35.50 19.81
C GLU A 142 -9.72 34.63 19.00
N PRO A 143 -9.99 34.37 17.71
CA PRO A 143 -9.03 33.67 16.87
C PRO A 143 -7.85 34.62 16.66
N ARG A 144 -6.71 34.33 17.28
CA ARG A 144 -5.43 35.04 17.03
C ARG A 144 -4.89 34.86 15.60
N TYR A 145 -5.64 34.16 14.76
CA TYR A 145 -5.53 34.15 13.31
C TYR A 145 -6.90 34.51 12.77
N GLU A 146 -7.13 35.80 12.58
CA GLU A 146 -8.16 36.27 11.66
C GLU A 146 -7.70 35.76 10.29
N TRP A 147 -8.29 34.66 9.83
CA TRP A 147 -8.20 34.30 8.42
C TRP A 147 -8.97 35.40 7.70
N GLU A 148 -8.28 36.48 7.33
CA GLU A 148 -8.79 37.42 6.35
C GLU A 148 -9.03 36.59 5.09
N SER A 149 -10.25 36.09 4.92
CA SER A 149 -10.73 35.64 3.63
C SER A 149 -10.84 36.91 2.79
N ASN A 150 -9.70 37.40 2.29
CA ASN A 150 -9.69 38.42 1.28
C ASN A 150 -10.60 37.90 0.17
N ALA A 151 -11.58 38.70 -0.23
CA ALA A 151 -12.51 38.36 -1.31
C ALA A 151 -11.75 37.91 -2.58
N ASP A 152 -10.49 38.32 -2.67
CA ASP A 152 -9.50 37.98 -3.67
C ASP A 152 -9.08 36.49 -3.73
N ASP A 153 -9.30 35.68 -2.69
CA ASP A 153 -8.97 34.24 -2.77
C ASP A 153 -10.13 33.41 -3.32
N ARG A 154 -11.37 33.92 -3.25
CA ARG A 154 -12.55 33.20 -3.79
C ARG A 154 -12.50 33.10 -5.31
N TRP A 155 -12.05 34.15 -6.01
CA TRP A 155 -11.92 34.09 -7.46
C TRP A 155 -10.77 33.17 -7.88
N LYS A 156 -9.68 33.11 -7.11
CA LYS A 156 -8.59 32.14 -7.34
C LYS A 156 -9.06 30.71 -7.13
N ASP A 157 -9.85 30.44 -6.08
CA ASP A 157 -10.45 29.13 -5.86
C ASP A 157 -11.41 28.75 -7.00
N HIS A 158 -12.23 29.69 -7.46
CA HIS A 158 -13.11 29.46 -8.62
C HIS A 158 -12.33 29.22 -9.91
N LEU A 159 -11.21 29.91 -10.12
CA LEU A 159 -10.32 29.64 -11.25
C LEU A 159 -9.67 28.27 -11.13
N LEU A 160 -9.17 27.89 -9.96
CA LEU A 160 -8.51 26.61 -9.76
C LEU A 160 -9.48 25.44 -9.98
N ILE A 161 -10.70 25.54 -9.46
CA ILE A 161 -11.78 24.56 -9.73
C ILE A 161 -12.16 24.55 -11.21
N GLY A 162 -12.30 25.74 -11.82
CA GLY A 162 -12.64 25.89 -13.24
C GLY A 162 -11.59 25.26 -14.16
N PHE A 163 -10.31 25.56 -13.94
CA PHE A 163 -9.19 24.98 -14.69
C PHE A 163 -9.09 23.47 -14.46
N GLY A 164 -9.30 23.00 -13.24
CA GLY A 164 -9.32 21.57 -12.91
C GLY A 164 -10.39 20.83 -13.73
N LEU A 165 -11.64 21.28 -13.69
CA LEU A 165 -12.74 20.67 -14.44
C LEU A 165 -12.54 20.77 -15.96
N LEU A 166 -12.08 21.92 -16.46
CA LEU A 166 -11.81 22.11 -17.88
C LEU A 166 -10.72 21.14 -18.38
N SER A 167 -9.66 20.91 -17.59
CA SER A 167 -8.59 19.99 -17.95
C SER A 167 -9.07 18.53 -18.05
N ILE A 168 -9.97 18.12 -17.16
CA ILE A 168 -10.57 16.78 -17.16
C ILE A 168 -11.47 16.60 -18.39
N ILE A 169 -12.30 17.60 -18.70
CA ILE A 169 -13.17 17.57 -19.88
C ILE A 169 -12.32 17.48 -21.15
N LEU A 170 -11.32 18.36 -21.32
CA LEU A 170 -10.48 18.35 -22.52
C LEU A 170 -9.67 17.05 -22.67
N GLY A 171 -9.22 16.44 -21.58
CA GLY A 171 -8.46 15.19 -21.61
C GLY A 171 -9.30 13.94 -21.90
N ILE A 172 -10.47 13.82 -21.26
CA ILE A 172 -11.27 12.58 -21.30
C ILE A 172 -12.30 12.60 -22.44
N PHE A 173 -12.84 13.77 -22.79
CA PHE A 173 -13.92 13.91 -23.76
C PHE A 173 -13.59 13.38 -25.17
N PRO A 174 -12.38 13.60 -25.74
CA PRO A 174 -12.05 13.06 -27.06
C PRO A 174 -12.08 11.52 -27.07
N GLY A 175 -11.60 10.89 -26.01
CA GLY A 175 -11.60 9.43 -25.88
C GLY A 175 -13.01 8.85 -25.81
N LEU A 176 -13.92 9.47 -25.05
CA LEU A 176 -15.30 8.97 -24.92
C LEU A 176 -16.17 9.24 -26.14
N VAL A 177 -15.95 10.33 -26.89
CA VAL A 177 -16.85 10.72 -27.98
C VAL A 177 -16.34 10.27 -29.36
N LEU A 178 -15.03 10.26 -29.60
CA LEU A 178 -14.47 9.94 -30.93
C LEU A 178 -14.22 8.44 -31.13
N LEU A 179 -13.75 7.72 -30.10
CA LEU A 179 -13.45 6.28 -30.20
C LEU A 179 -14.68 5.41 -30.52
N PRO A 180 -15.86 5.57 -29.89
CA PRO A 180 -17.01 4.70 -30.21
C PRO A 180 -17.58 4.96 -31.60
N ARG A 181 -17.40 6.16 -32.17
CA ARG A 181 -17.87 6.46 -33.54
C ARG A 181 -17.06 5.73 -34.59
N GLN A 182 -15.74 5.57 -34.42
CA GLN A 182 -14.91 4.86 -35.37
C GLN A 182 -15.17 3.35 -35.37
N MET A 183 -15.42 2.76 -34.19
CA MET A 183 -15.74 1.34 -34.09
C MET A 183 -17.09 0.98 -34.71
N ARG A 184 -18.12 1.84 -34.55
CA ARG A 184 -19.44 1.62 -35.19
C ARG A 184 -19.37 1.67 -36.71
N LYS A 185 -18.55 2.57 -37.28
CA LYS A 185 -18.35 2.63 -38.74
C LYS A 185 -17.77 1.32 -39.29
N ARG A 186 -16.68 0.83 -38.67
CA ARG A 186 -16.05 -0.45 -39.06
C ARG A 186 -17.00 -1.64 -38.97
N HIS A 187 -17.85 -1.68 -37.94
CA HIS A 187 -18.83 -2.75 -37.79
C HIS A 187 -19.89 -2.72 -38.90
N ASN A 188 -20.43 -1.53 -39.21
CA ASN A 188 -21.41 -1.37 -40.28
C ASN A 188 -20.80 -1.72 -41.65
N ASP A 189 -19.56 -1.29 -41.92
CA ASP A 189 -18.87 -1.61 -43.18
C ASP A 189 -18.64 -3.14 -43.31
N ALA A 190 -18.26 -3.81 -42.22
CA ALA A 190 -18.12 -5.26 -42.19
C ALA A 190 -19.44 -5.99 -42.43
N VAL A 191 -20.55 -5.51 -41.83
CA VAL A 191 -21.89 -6.07 -42.03
C VAL A 191 -22.35 -5.88 -43.48
N ASN A 192 -22.10 -4.71 -44.07
CA ASN A 192 -22.44 -4.42 -45.47
C ASN A 192 -21.63 -5.31 -46.42
N ASN A 193 -20.31 -5.45 -46.19
CA ASN A 193 -19.46 -6.34 -46.99
C ASN A 193 -19.90 -7.80 -46.89
N LEU A 194 -20.30 -8.27 -45.70
CA LEU A 194 -20.83 -9.63 -45.53
C LEU A 194 -22.15 -9.82 -46.29
N ALA A 195 -23.05 -8.84 -46.22
CA ALA A 195 -24.33 -8.89 -46.94
C ALA A 195 -24.11 -8.92 -48.46
N GLN A 196 -23.20 -8.08 -48.96
CA GLN A 196 -22.81 -8.06 -50.36
C GLN A 196 -22.19 -9.39 -50.80
N ALA A 197 -21.25 -9.95 -50.04
CA ALA A 197 -20.63 -11.23 -50.36
C ALA A 197 -21.65 -12.39 -50.38
N LYS A 198 -22.68 -12.35 -49.53
CA LYS A 198 -23.75 -13.35 -49.55
C LYS A 198 -24.61 -13.26 -50.80
N LEU A 199 -24.95 -12.06 -51.26
CA LEU A 199 -25.69 -11.84 -52.50
C LEU A 199 -24.89 -12.36 -53.69
N GLU A 200 -23.63 -11.93 -53.82
CA GLU A 200 -22.74 -12.36 -54.91
C GLU A 200 -22.55 -13.90 -54.93
N ALA A 201 -22.37 -14.51 -53.76
CA ALA A 201 -22.26 -15.97 -53.65
C ALA A 201 -23.54 -16.69 -54.10
N SER A 202 -24.71 -16.14 -53.79
CA SER A 202 -25.99 -16.72 -54.20
C SER A 202 -26.18 -16.67 -55.72
N GLU A 203 -25.87 -15.54 -56.35
CA GLU A 203 -25.94 -15.37 -57.81
C GLU A 203 -24.94 -16.29 -58.53
N TYR A 204 -23.70 -16.36 -58.05
CA TYR A 204 -22.69 -17.25 -58.63
C TYR A 204 -23.09 -18.72 -58.50
N GLY A 205 -23.69 -19.11 -57.38
CA GLY A 205 -24.24 -20.44 -57.16
C GLY A 205 -25.39 -20.78 -58.11
N GLU A 206 -26.24 -19.82 -58.45
CA GLU A 206 -27.30 -19.98 -59.45
C GLU A 206 -26.74 -20.11 -60.87
N GLN A 207 -25.79 -19.26 -61.24
CA GLN A 207 -25.12 -19.34 -62.54
C GLN A 207 -24.42 -20.68 -62.75
N ARG A 208 -23.73 -21.21 -61.72
CA ARG A 208 -23.14 -22.56 -61.77
C ARG A 208 -24.19 -23.65 -61.97
N ARG A 209 -25.30 -23.58 -61.23
CA ARG A 209 -26.40 -24.57 -61.36
C ARG A 209 -27.03 -24.53 -62.75
N ALA A 210 -27.23 -23.35 -63.33
CA ALA A 210 -27.73 -23.20 -64.70
C ALA A 210 -26.74 -23.78 -65.73
N GLY A 211 -25.45 -23.46 -65.59
CA GLY A 211 -24.40 -23.99 -66.45
C GLY A 211 -24.31 -25.53 -66.42
N MET A 212 -24.41 -26.14 -65.23
CA MET A 212 -24.43 -27.61 -65.10
C MET A 212 -25.66 -28.23 -65.76
N LYS A 213 -26.85 -27.63 -65.61
CA LYS A 213 -28.07 -28.11 -66.27
C LYS A 213 -27.95 -28.07 -67.79
N ASN A 214 -27.34 -27.03 -68.36
CA ASN A 214 -27.12 -26.93 -69.80
C ASN A 214 -26.16 -28.02 -70.28
N ARG A 215 -25.03 -28.22 -69.58
CA ARG A 215 -24.08 -29.30 -69.89
C ARG A 215 -24.71 -30.69 -69.81
N LEU A 216 -25.59 -30.94 -68.83
CA LEU A 216 -26.31 -32.21 -68.71
C LEU A 216 -27.30 -32.42 -69.87
N LYS A 217 -27.99 -31.38 -70.35
CA LYS A 217 -28.87 -31.47 -71.53
C LYS A 217 -28.07 -31.78 -72.80
N GLU A 218 -26.93 -31.14 -73.00
CA GLU A 218 -26.04 -31.44 -74.12
C GLU A 218 -25.56 -32.90 -74.10
N LEU A 219 -25.11 -33.40 -72.94
CA LEU A 219 -24.72 -34.81 -72.79
C LEU A 219 -25.88 -35.78 -73.05
N GLY A 220 -27.07 -35.50 -72.53
CA GLY A 220 -28.26 -36.32 -72.77
C GLY A 220 -28.61 -36.43 -74.26
N THR A 221 -28.67 -35.30 -74.96
CA THR A 221 -28.97 -35.27 -76.41
C THR A 221 -27.89 -35.93 -77.28
N SER A 222 -26.62 -35.89 -76.86
CA SER A 222 -25.52 -36.55 -77.58
C SER A 222 -25.55 -38.08 -77.45
N THR A 223 -26.05 -38.58 -76.31
CA THR A 223 -26.16 -40.03 -76.05
C THR A 223 -27.28 -40.65 -76.88
N ASP A 224 -28.41 -39.94 -76.99
CA ASP A 224 -29.59 -40.38 -77.75
C ASP A 224 -29.33 -40.44 -79.27
N ARG A 225 -28.36 -39.68 -79.77
CA ARG A 225 -27.99 -39.65 -81.20
C ARG A 225 -27.02 -40.77 -81.62
N LYS A 226 -26.50 -41.55 -80.67
CA LYS A 226 -25.54 -42.64 -80.88
C LYS A 226 -26.14 -44.04 -80.69
N SER A 227 -27.39 -44.14 -80.23
CA SER A 227 -28.18 -45.37 -80.17
C SER A 227 -29.08 -45.51 -81.40
#